data_AF-A0A1Y1LLC7-F1
#
_entry.id   AF-A0A1Y1LLC7-F1
#
_cell.length_a   1.000
_cell.length_b   1.000
_cell.length_c   1.000
_cell.angle_alpha   90.00
_cell.angle_beta   90.00
_cell.angle_gamma   90.00
#
_symmetry.space_group_name_H-M   'P 1'
#
loop_
_entity.id
_entity.type
_entity.pdbx_description
1 polymer ?
#
loop_
_entity_poly.entity_id
_entity_poly.type
_entity_poly.pdbx_seq_one_letter_code
_entity_poly.pdbx_strand_id
1 'polypeptide(L)'
;MLDYLEAFEQLLHLGLKNQQEREIIHVILHCCLQEKAFNPYYALLAQKFCEYERKFQMTIKYSIWDKLKALTECSASQLSNLAKLLTHLFLERGLAISTLKVVQFSELDKITLRFIRQILIGVLLCEEEDTCKDVFRNVAQSEKLKLFRESLKLFIQHFLVRNLKSDSIPEKQKSLLRDRAGIV
;
A
#
# COMPACT_ATOMS: atom_id res chain seq x y z
N MET A 1 -8.87 -14.19 14.65
CA MET A 1 -8.27 -12.84 14.79
C MET A 1 -7.19 -12.77 15.88
N LEU A 2 -7.03 -13.80 16.74
CA LEU A 2 -5.96 -13.89 17.76
C LEU A 2 -4.61 -14.39 17.21
N ASP A 3 -4.63 -15.18 16.14
CA ASP A 3 -3.46 -15.89 15.58
C ASP A 3 -2.26 -14.96 15.25
N TYR A 4 -2.50 -13.80 14.62
CA TYR A 4 -1.40 -12.90 14.27
C TYR A 4 -0.78 -12.19 15.49
N LEU A 5 -1.54 -12.01 16.58
CA LEU A 5 -1.02 -11.42 17.82
C LEU A 5 -0.15 -12.43 18.56
N GLU A 6 -0.58 -13.69 18.60
CA GLU A 6 0.22 -14.79 19.14
C GLU A 6 1.53 -14.94 18.34
N ALA A 7 1.46 -14.91 17.01
CA ALA A 7 2.65 -14.95 16.18
C ALA A 7 3.55 -13.72 16.38
N PHE A 8 2.99 -12.52 16.52
CA PHE A 8 3.75 -11.31 16.84
C PHE A 8 4.52 -11.48 18.16
N GLU A 9 3.85 -11.93 19.22
CA GLU A 9 4.49 -12.18 20.50
C GLU A 9 5.58 -13.25 20.38
N GLN A 10 5.29 -14.39 19.74
CA GLN A 10 6.26 -15.47 19.55
C GLN A 10 7.50 -14.99 18.78
N LEU A 11 7.33 -14.19 17.73
CA LEU A 11 8.43 -13.63 16.94
C LEU A 11 9.33 -12.69 17.77
N LEU A 12 8.75 -11.90 18.69
CA LEU A 12 9.52 -11.08 19.62
C LEU A 12 10.28 -11.91 20.66
N HIS A 13 9.70 -13.02 21.11
CA HIS A 13 10.32 -13.93 22.08
C HIS A 13 11.47 -14.77 21.51
N LEU A 14 11.70 -14.76 20.19
CA LEU A 14 12.84 -15.45 19.58
C LEU A 14 14.21 -14.91 20.03
N GLY A 15 14.25 -13.73 20.67
CA GLY A 15 15.49 -13.15 21.21
C GLY A 15 16.51 -12.78 20.14
N LEU A 16 16.05 -12.54 18.90
CA LEU A 16 16.87 -12.07 17.79
C LEU A 16 17.49 -10.72 18.14
N LYS A 17 18.69 -10.42 17.61
CA LYS A 17 19.41 -9.18 17.93
C LYS A 17 19.72 -8.36 16.69
N ASN A 18 19.60 -7.04 16.83
CA ASN A 18 20.05 -6.04 15.86
C ASN A 18 19.51 -6.29 14.44
N GLN A 19 20.38 -6.69 13.52
CA GLN A 19 20.03 -6.88 12.12
C GLN A 19 19.11 -8.10 11.93
N GLN A 20 19.23 -9.13 12.76
CA GLN A 20 18.40 -10.33 12.67
C GLN A 20 16.92 -10.05 12.94
N GLU A 21 16.61 -9.07 13.80
CA GLU A 21 15.22 -8.67 14.05
C GLU A 21 14.56 -8.16 12.75
N ARG A 22 15.32 -7.52 11.86
CA ARG A 22 14.78 -7.00 10.59
C ARG A 22 14.42 -8.12 9.61
N GLU A 23 15.05 -9.29 9.72
CA GLU A 23 14.71 -10.46 8.91
C GLU A 23 13.29 -10.93 9.14
N ILE A 24 12.71 -10.69 10.32
CA ILE A 24 11.28 -10.97 10.59
C ILE A 24 10.41 -10.28 9.52
N ILE A 25 10.70 -9.01 9.22
CA ILE A 25 9.96 -8.24 8.21
C ILE A 25 10.18 -8.82 6.82
N HIS A 26 11.41 -9.16 6.47
CA HIS A 26 11.72 -9.73 5.16
C HIS A 26 10.99 -11.06 4.94
N VAL A 27 10.90 -11.91 5.96
CA VAL A 27 10.14 -13.17 5.94
C VAL A 27 8.64 -12.91 5.80
N ILE A 28 8.07 -12.00 6.60
CA ILE A 28 6.63 -11.63 6.52
C ILE A 28 6.28 -11.17 5.10
N LEU A 29 7.07 -10.26 4.54
CA LEU A 29 6.86 -9.75 3.19
C LEU A 29 7.04 -10.85 2.14
N HIS A 30 8.06 -11.69 2.28
CA HIS A 30 8.28 -12.81 1.37
C HIS A 30 7.07 -13.74 1.35
N CYS A 31 6.61 -14.22 2.51
CA CYS A 31 5.45 -15.10 2.61
C CYS A 31 4.19 -14.45 2.03
N CYS A 32 3.91 -13.18 2.38
CA CYS A 32 2.76 -12.44 1.84
C CYS A 32 2.74 -12.42 0.30
N LEU A 33 3.90 -12.29 -0.34
CA LEU A 33 4.00 -12.23 -1.79
C LEU A 33 3.95 -13.62 -2.46
N GLN A 34 4.39 -14.67 -1.78
CA GLN A 34 4.36 -16.04 -2.32
C GLN A 34 3.00 -16.73 -2.19
N GLU A 35 2.10 -16.20 -1.38
CA GLU A 35 0.74 -16.73 -1.25
C GLU A 35 -0.03 -16.73 -2.59
N LYS A 36 -0.77 -17.81 -2.84
CA LYS A 36 -1.59 -17.94 -4.07
C LYS A 36 -2.66 -16.86 -4.17
N ALA A 37 -3.25 -16.51 -3.02
CA ALA A 37 -4.20 -15.43 -2.86
C ALA A 37 -3.84 -14.63 -1.62
N PHE A 38 -4.10 -13.32 -1.66
CA PHE A 38 -3.78 -12.44 -0.55
C PHE A 38 -4.36 -12.94 0.77
N ASN A 39 -3.47 -13.16 1.74
CA ASN A 39 -3.82 -13.56 3.09
C ASN A 39 -3.70 -12.35 4.03
N PRO A 40 -4.82 -11.80 4.56
CA PRO A 40 -4.81 -10.62 5.42
C PRO A 40 -3.96 -10.76 6.68
N TYR A 41 -3.69 -12.00 7.12
CA TYR A 41 -2.83 -12.31 8.26
C TYR A 41 -1.49 -11.56 8.20
N TYR A 42 -0.81 -11.57 7.05
CA TYR A 42 0.50 -10.92 6.91
C TYR A 42 0.41 -9.40 6.95
N ALA A 43 -0.71 -8.82 6.51
CA ALA A 43 -0.92 -7.38 6.56
C ALA A 43 -1.15 -6.90 8.01
N LEU A 44 -1.96 -7.64 8.77
CA LEU A 44 -2.18 -7.38 10.21
C LEU A 44 -0.88 -7.54 11.00
N LEU A 45 -0.09 -8.57 10.71
CA LEU A 45 1.19 -8.80 11.38
C LEU A 45 2.21 -7.70 11.04
N ALA A 46 2.35 -7.33 9.77
CA ALA A 46 3.21 -6.22 9.35
C ALA A 46 2.78 -4.87 9.99
N GLN A 47 1.47 -4.64 10.10
CA GLN A 47 0.91 -3.47 10.77
C GLN A 47 1.28 -3.44 12.26
N LYS A 48 1.21 -4.57 12.98
CA LYS A 48 1.64 -4.62 14.39
C LYS A 48 3.12 -4.29 14.56
N PHE A 49 3.97 -4.77 13.66
CA PHE A 49 5.38 -4.40 13.69
C PHE A 49 5.61 -2.92 13.39
N CYS A 50 4.82 -2.30 12.50
CA CYS A 50 4.84 -0.85 12.30
C CYS A 50 4.48 -0.07 13.58
N GLU A 51 3.48 -0.54 14.32
CA GLU A 51 3.02 0.06 15.58
C GLU A 51 4.00 -0.13 16.74
N TYR A 52 4.70 -1.27 16.75
CA TYR A 52 5.60 -1.66 17.84
C TYR A 52 6.88 -0.82 17.88
N GLU A 53 7.63 -0.76 16.79
CA GLU A 53 8.86 0.05 16.73
C GLU A 53 9.13 0.61 15.33
N ARG A 54 9.58 1.88 15.30
CA ARG A 54 9.92 2.60 14.05
C ARG A 54 10.94 1.88 13.16
N LYS A 55 11.85 1.10 13.75
CA LYS A 55 12.85 0.33 12.98
C LYS A 55 12.18 -0.65 12.01
N PHE A 56 11.09 -1.31 12.41
CA PHE A 56 10.37 -2.26 11.56
C PHE A 56 9.59 -1.55 10.47
N GLN A 57 8.91 -0.44 10.81
CA GLN A 57 8.27 0.43 9.81
C GLN A 57 9.26 0.87 8.72
N MET A 58 10.48 1.26 9.10
CA MET A 58 11.53 1.65 8.16
C MET A 58 11.99 0.46 7.30
N THR A 59 12.18 -0.72 7.89
CA THR A 59 12.52 -1.94 7.13
C THR A 59 11.44 -2.30 6.11
N ILE A 60 10.15 -2.23 6.49
CA ILE A 60 9.02 -2.45 5.57
C ILE A 60 9.11 -1.42 4.44
N LYS A 61 9.22 -0.13 4.77
CA LYS A 61 9.29 0.94 3.79
C LYS A 61 10.42 0.76 2.77
N TYR A 62 11.62 0.42 3.21
CA TYR A 62 12.75 0.18 2.31
C TYR A 62 12.52 -1.05 1.43
N SER A 63 12.03 -2.15 2.02
CA SER A 63 11.69 -3.36 1.26
C SER A 63 10.64 -3.09 0.18
N ILE A 64 9.62 -2.28 0.51
CA ILE A 64 8.61 -1.83 -0.45
C ILE A 64 9.24 -0.98 -1.54
N TRP A 65 10.13 -0.04 -1.21
CA TRP A 65 10.80 0.77 -2.22
C TRP A 65 11.61 -0.04 -3.21
N ASP A 66 12.29 -1.09 -2.75
CA ASP A 66 13.03 -1.97 -3.64
C ASP A 66 12.08 -2.78 -4.52
N LYS A 67 10.94 -3.24 -3.98
CA LYS A 67 9.89 -3.89 -4.79
C LYS A 67 9.24 -2.94 -5.80
N LEU A 68 9.02 -1.67 -5.46
CA LEU A 68 8.45 -0.67 -6.38
C LEU A 68 9.37 -0.40 -7.57
N LYS A 69 10.69 -0.52 -7.40
CA LYS A 69 11.67 -0.37 -8.51
C LYS A 69 11.73 -1.60 -9.41
N ALA A 70 11.26 -2.76 -8.95
CA ALA A 70 11.34 -4.05 -9.63
C ALA A 70 9.95 -4.67 -9.89
N LEU A 71 8.92 -3.85 -10.10
CA LEU A 71 7.54 -4.34 -10.28
C LEU A 71 7.37 -5.21 -11.54
N THR A 72 8.14 -4.94 -12.59
CA THR A 72 8.10 -5.69 -13.85
C THR A 72 8.63 -7.13 -13.72
N GLU A 73 9.38 -7.41 -12.65
CA GLU A 73 9.89 -8.74 -12.32
C GLU A 73 8.89 -9.57 -11.51
N CYS A 74 7.82 -8.94 -10.99
CA CYS A 74 6.83 -9.59 -10.15
C CYS A 74 5.73 -10.27 -10.97
N SER A 75 5.25 -11.42 -10.49
CA SER A 75 4.07 -12.08 -11.06
C SER A 75 2.79 -11.29 -10.77
N ALA A 76 1.71 -11.58 -11.51
CA ALA A 76 0.41 -10.96 -11.28
C ALA A 76 -0.14 -11.22 -9.86
N SER A 77 0.08 -12.41 -9.30
CA SER A 77 -0.33 -12.73 -7.92
C SER A 77 0.47 -11.93 -6.89
N GLN A 78 1.79 -11.83 -7.07
CA GLN A 78 2.68 -11.04 -6.21
C GLN A 78 2.27 -9.57 -6.22
N LEU A 79 2.02 -8.99 -7.41
CA LEU A 79 1.56 -7.61 -7.55
C LEU A 79 0.21 -7.38 -6.86
N SER A 80 -0.73 -8.31 -7.03
CA SER A 80 -2.03 -8.23 -6.36
C SER A 80 -1.91 -8.30 -4.84
N ASN A 81 -1.06 -9.19 -4.31
CA ASN A 81 -0.85 -9.32 -2.88
C ASN A 81 -0.13 -8.08 -2.31
N LEU A 82 0.90 -7.59 -3.01
CA LEU A 82 1.62 -6.37 -2.64
C LEU A 82 0.70 -5.15 -2.63
N ALA A 83 -0.18 -5.01 -3.64
CA ALA A 83 -1.11 -3.90 -3.71
C ALA A 83 -2.09 -3.92 -2.53
N LYS A 84 -2.65 -5.09 -2.19
CA LYS A 84 -3.56 -5.24 -1.04
C LYS A 84 -2.86 -4.99 0.30
N LEU A 85 -1.61 -5.47 0.46
CA LEU A 85 -0.77 -5.18 1.62
C LEU A 85 -0.55 -3.66 1.78
N LEU A 86 -0.16 -2.97 0.71
CA LEU A 86 0.08 -1.52 0.76
C LEU A 86 -1.20 -0.74 1.03
N THR A 87 -2.33 -1.13 0.42
CA THR A 87 -3.63 -0.52 0.72
C THR A 87 -3.94 -0.63 2.22
N HIS A 88 -3.77 -1.81 2.82
CA HIS A 88 -3.98 -2.00 4.25
C HIS A 88 -3.04 -1.11 5.08
N LEU A 89 -1.72 -1.15 4.82
CA LEU A 89 -0.74 -0.36 5.57
C LEU A 89 -0.96 1.15 5.43
N PHE A 90 -1.51 1.63 4.31
CA PHE A 90 -1.85 3.05 4.16
C PHE A 90 -3.08 3.44 4.98
N LEU A 91 -4.15 2.63 4.92
CA LEU A 91 -5.39 2.87 5.66
C LEU A 91 -5.14 2.82 7.19
N GLU A 92 -4.33 1.86 7.65
CA GLU A 92 -3.98 1.69 9.07
C GLU A 92 -2.80 2.57 9.54
N ARG A 93 -2.34 3.52 8.71
CA ARG A 93 -1.23 4.43 9.01
C ARG A 93 0.11 3.74 9.30
N GLY A 94 0.24 2.45 9.02
CA GLY A 94 1.51 1.71 9.08
C GLY A 94 2.54 2.28 8.11
N LEU A 95 2.12 2.77 6.95
CA LEU A 95 2.95 3.53 6.01
C LEU A 95 2.19 4.76 5.50
N ALA A 96 2.93 5.81 5.13
CA ALA A 96 2.35 6.94 4.42
C ALA A 96 2.26 6.65 2.91
N ILE A 97 1.19 7.12 2.24
CA ILE A 97 1.04 6.97 0.78
C ILE A 97 2.17 7.65 -0.01
N SER A 98 2.87 8.61 0.59
CA SER A 98 4.11 9.20 0.04
C SER A 98 5.24 8.18 -0.15
N THR A 99 5.09 6.95 0.34
CA THR A 99 5.95 5.81 -0.01
C THR A 99 5.97 5.56 -1.52
N LEU A 100 4.86 5.82 -2.22
CA LEU A 100 4.75 5.67 -3.68
C LEU A 100 5.53 6.72 -4.47
N LYS A 101 6.07 7.77 -3.84
CA LYS A 101 6.79 8.86 -4.53
C LYS A 101 8.05 8.42 -5.29
N VAL A 102 8.53 7.21 -5.04
CA VAL A 102 9.66 6.61 -5.76
C VAL A 102 9.29 6.17 -7.17
N VAL A 103 8.00 6.04 -7.46
CA VAL A 103 7.48 5.71 -8.78
C VAL A 103 7.44 6.97 -9.64
N GLN A 104 7.93 6.89 -10.88
CA GLN A 104 7.91 7.99 -11.84
C GLN A 104 6.59 8.01 -12.61
N PHE A 105 5.65 8.86 -12.19
CA PHE A 105 4.31 8.93 -12.78
C PHE A 105 4.26 9.47 -14.22
N SER A 106 5.31 10.15 -14.68
CA SER A 106 5.44 10.64 -16.06
C SER A 106 5.62 9.50 -17.07
N GLU A 107 6.19 8.37 -16.64
CA GLU A 107 6.64 7.28 -17.52
C GLU A 107 6.24 5.94 -16.90
N LEU A 108 4.93 5.66 -16.90
CA LEU A 108 4.39 4.42 -16.34
C LEU A 108 4.23 3.35 -17.43
N ASP A 109 4.89 2.21 -17.22
CA ASP A 109 4.59 1.00 -17.98
C ASP A 109 3.21 0.41 -17.56
N LYS A 110 2.71 -0.56 -18.34
CA LYS A 110 1.39 -1.15 -18.13
C LYS A 110 1.27 -1.89 -16.78
N ILE A 111 2.34 -2.50 -16.30
CA ILE A 111 2.37 -3.25 -15.04
C ILE A 111 2.28 -2.26 -13.88
N THR A 112 3.16 -1.26 -13.86
CA THR A 112 3.18 -0.23 -12.82
C THR A 112 1.86 0.55 -12.78
N LEU A 113 1.30 0.92 -13.94
CA LEU A 113 -0.01 1.59 -14.03
C LEU A 113 -1.12 0.75 -13.38
N ARG A 114 -1.21 -0.55 -13.70
CA ARG A 114 -2.23 -1.44 -13.13
C ARG A 114 -2.06 -1.59 -11.62
N PHE A 115 -0.83 -1.74 -11.17
CA PHE A 115 -0.48 -1.86 -9.76
C PHE A 115 -0.91 -0.61 -8.97
N ILE A 116 -0.55 0.59 -9.43
CA ILE A 116 -0.93 1.85 -8.78
C ILE A 116 -2.45 2.05 -8.81
N ARG A 117 -3.13 1.70 -9.92
CA ARG A 117 -4.60 1.72 -9.98
C ARG A 117 -5.23 0.84 -8.90
N GLN A 118 -4.74 -0.38 -8.72
CA GLN A 118 -5.27 -1.31 -7.72
C GLN A 118 -5.16 -0.73 -6.29
N ILE A 119 -4.02 -0.12 -5.95
CA ILE A 119 -3.82 0.51 -4.65
C ILE A 119 -4.79 1.68 -4.47
N LEU A 120 -4.82 2.61 -5.41
CA LEU A 120 -5.62 3.83 -5.29
C LEU A 120 -7.11 3.55 -5.27
N ILE A 121 -7.59 2.58 -6.07
CA ILE A 121 -8.98 2.12 -5.99
C ILE A 121 -9.27 1.54 -4.60
N GLY A 122 -8.38 0.70 -4.07
CA GLY A 122 -8.55 0.12 -2.74
C GLY A 122 -8.59 1.17 -1.62
N VAL A 123 -7.75 2.20 -1.69
CA VAL A 123 -7.76 3.31 -0.73
C VAL A 123 -9.02 4.17 -0.90
N LEU A 124 -9.35 4.57 -2.13
CA LEU A 124 -10.49 5.46 -2.40
C LEU A 124 -11.83 4.77 -2.14
N LEU A 125 -11.93 3.45 -2.27
CA LEU A 125 -13.16 2.68 -1.99
C LEU A 125 -13.18 2.05 -0.59
N CYS A 126 -12.32 2.46 0.34
CA CYS A 126 -12.42 1.99 1.71
C CYS A 126 -13.78 2.38 2.34
N GLU A 127 -14.18 1.68 3.40
CA GLU A 127 -15.52 1.89 3.98
C GLU A 127 -15.68 3.31 4.55
N GLU A 128 -14.71 3.73 5.36
CA GLU A 128 -14.76 5.00 6.07
C GLU A 128 -14.13 6.16 5.29
N GLU A 129 -14.92 7.22 5.06
CA GLU A 129 -14.44 8.40 4.32
C GLU A 129 -13.33 9.15 5.05
N ASP A 130 -13.40 9.24 6.39
CA ASP A 130 -12.38 9.93 7.18
C ASP A 130 -11.04 9.19 7.13
N THR A 131 -11.06 7.86 7.15
CA THR A 131 -9.87 7.05 6.93
C THR A 131 -9.28 7.30 5.54
N CYS A 132 -10.11 7.40 4.49
CA CYS A 132 -9.65 7.81 3.16
C CYS A 132 -8.98 9.20 3.18
N LYS A 133 -9.62 10.21 3.78
CA LYS A 133 -9.08 11.59 3.88
C LYS A 133 -7.73 11.60 4.60
N ASP A 134 -7.60 10.80 5.65
CA ASP A 134 -6.40 10.74 6.48
C ASP A 134 -5.18 10.20 5.73
N VAL A 135 -5.38 9.27 4.79
CA VAL A 135 -4.30 8.76 3.92
C VAL A 135 -3.67 9.89 3.11
N PHE A 136 -4.47 10.83 2.59
CA PHE A 136 -3.99 11.91 1.74
C PHE A 136 -3.61 13.19 2.50
N ARG A 137 -4.06 13.35 3.76
CA ARG A 137 -3.83 14.56 4.59
C ARG A 137 -2.37 15.02 4.61
N ASN A 138 -1.44 14.10 4.88
CA ASN A 138 0.00 14.43 4.97
C ASN A 138 0.59 14.88 3.62
N VAL A 139 0.08 14.33 2.51
CA VAL A 139 0.51 14.72 1.16
C VAL A 139 -0.11 16.05 0.76
N ALA A 140 -1.36 16.31 1.14
CA ALA A 140 -2.06 17.56 0.91
C ALA A 140 -1.36 18.75 1.58
N GLN A 141 -0.84 18.58 2.79
CA GLN A 141 -0.26 19.66 3.60
C GLN A 141 1.25 19.91 3.34
N SER A 142 1.96 18.98 2.71
CA SER A 142 3.42 19.07 2.57
C SER A 142 3.85 19.72 1.26
N GLU A 143 4.53 20.87 1.33
CA GLU A 143 5.13 21.51 0.15
C GLU A 143 6.23 20.66 -0.50
N LYS A 144 6.97 19.89 0.31
CA LYS A 144 7.98 18.94 -0.20
C LYS A 144 7.39 17.82 -1.06
N LEU A 145 6.08 17.59 -0.96
CA LEU A 145 5.37 16.56 -1.73
C LEU A 145 4.46 17.15 -2.81
N LYS A 146 4.57 18.46 -3.11
CA LYS A 146 3.71 19.14 -4.10
C LYS A 146 3.70 18.44 -5.46
N LEU A 147 4.88 18.14 -6.01
CA LEU A 147 4.98 17.47 -7.32
C LEU A 147 4.36 16.05 -7.30
N PHE A 148 4.60 15.30 -6.23
CA PHE A 148 3.99 13.98 -6.03
C PHE A 148 2.47 14.08 -5.93
N ARG A 149 1.95 15.06 -5.17
CA ARG A 149 0.51 15.35 -5.06
C ARG A 149 -0.11 15.67 -6.42
N GLU A 150 0.52 16.53 -7.21
CA GLU A 150 0.04 16.89 -8.55
C GLU A 150 0.04 15.68 -9.50
N SER A 151 1.10 14.87 -9.47
CA SER A 151 1.17 13.62 -10.23
C SER A 151 0.08 12.64 -9.83
N LEU A 152 -0.18 12.50 -8.53
CA LEU A 152 -1.20 11.62 -8.00
C LEU A 152 -2.61 12.08 -8.41
N LYS A 153 -2.88 13.38 -8.32
CA LYS A 153 -4.14 14.01 -8.80
C LYS A 153 -4.37 13.72 -10.28
N LEU A 154 -3.37 14.01 -11.11
CA LEU A 154 -3.43 13.75 -12.55
C LEU A 154 -3.68 12.26 -12.84
N PHE A 155 -3.00 11.38 -12.10
CA PHE A 155 -3.16 9.95 -12.27
C PHE A 155 -4.59 9.50 -11.96
N ILE A 156 -5.16 9.95 -10.84
CA ILE A 156 -6.53 9.59 -10.43
C ILE A 156 -7.53 10.09 -11.47
N GLN A 157 -7.41 11.34 -11.91
CA GLN A 157 -8.34 11.92 -12.89
C GLN A 157 -8.27 11.18 -14.25
N HIS A 158 -7.06 10.92 -14.74
CA HIS A 158 -6.86 10.35 -16.07
C HIS A 158 -7.05 8.82 -16.10
N PHE A 159 -6.49 8.11 -15.10
CA PHE A 159 -6.43 6.66 -15.13
C PHE A 159 -7.51 5.96 -14.32
N LEU A 160 -8.10 6.62 -13.32
CA LEU A 160 -9.22 6.04 -12.58
C LEU A 160 -10.51 6.61 -13.14
N VAL A 161 -10.76 7.92 -12.97
CA VAL A 161 -12.06 8.55 -13.26
C VAL A 161 -12.45 8.47 -14.74
N ARG A 162 -11.56 8.86 -15.65
CA ARG A 162 -11.87 8.85 -17.09
C ARG A 162 -12.02 7.44 -17.67
N ASN A 163 -11.35 6.45 -17.07
CA ASN A 163 -11.36 5.06 -17.52
C ASN A 163 -12.40 4.19 -16.79
N LEU A 164 -13.30 4.75 -15.96
CA LEU A 164 -14.32 3.99 -15.25
C LEU A 164 -15.30 3.22 -16.18
N LYS A 165 -15.38 3.57 -17.46
CA LYS A 165 -16.25 2.88 -18.44
C LYS A 165 -15.74 1.50 -18.86
N SER A 166 -14.43 1.23 -18.74
CA SER A 166 -13.83 -0.06 -19.14
C SER A 166 -13.77 -1.09 -18.03
N ASP A 167 -13.99 -0.67 -16.78
CA ASP A 167 -13.73 -1.49 -15.61
C ASP A 167 -15.03 -2.16 -15.13
N SER A 168 -14.94 -3.42 -14.67
CA SER A 168 -16.05 -4.20 -14.08
C SER A 168 -16.44 -3.74 -12.66
N ILE A 169 -16.30 -2.44 -12.38
CA ILE A 169 -16.62 -1.83 -11.09
C ILE A 169 -18.14 -1.53 -11.07
N PRO A 170 -18.87 -1.85 -9.99
CA PRO A 170 -20.28 -1.48 -9.84
C PRO A 170 -20.51 0.03 -9.92
N GLU A 171 -21.65 0.46 -10.48
CA GLU A 171 -21.94 1.88 -10.72
C GLU A 171 -21.94 2.74 -9.44
N LYS A 172 -22.39 2.17 -8.31
CA LYS A 172 -22.31 2.80 -6.99
C LYS A 172 -20.87 3.13 -6.58
N GLN A 173 -19.94 2.21 -6.83
CA GLN A 173 -18.52 2.42 -6.56
C GLN A 173 -17.89 3.42 -7.53
N LYS A 174 -18.35 3.48 -8.79
CA LYS A 174 -17.91 4.52 -9.73
C LYS A 174 -18.31 5.93 -9.28
N SER A 175 -19.52 6.10 -8.74
CA SER A 175 -19.93 7.38 -8.15
C SER A 175 -19.02 7.74 -6.99
N LEU A 176 -18.85 6.82 -6.04
CA LEU A 176 -18.00 7.04 -4.86
C LEU A 176 -16.55 7.37 -5.24
N LEU A 177 -15.99 6.70 -6.26
CA LEU A 177 -14.65 7.01 -6.78
C LEU A 177 -14.54 8.44 -7.32
N ARG A 178 -15.58 8.94 -8.01
CA ARG A 178 -15.58 10.32 -8.51
C ARG A 178 -15.63 11.32 -7.36
N ASP A 179 -16.48 11.07 -6.38
CA ASP A 179 -16.65 11.95 -5.22
C ASP A 179 -15.34 12.02 -4.42
N ARG A 180 -14.72 10.86 -4.16
CA ARG A 180 -13.48 10.78 -3.38
C ARG A 180 -12.23 11.15 -4.17
N ALA A 181 -12.26 11.14 -5.51
CA ALA A 181 -11.16 11.66 -6.32
C ALA A 181 -10.92 13.17 -6.10
N GLY A 182 -11.93 13.91 -5.63
CA GLY A 182 -11.79 15.32 -5.25
C GLY A 182 -11.11 15.57 -3.90
N ILE A 183 -10.93 14.52 -3.08
CA ILE A 183 -10.30 14.61 -1.74
C ILE A 183 -8.77 14.70 -1.86
N VAL A 184 -8.21 14.07 -2.89
CA VAL A 184 -6.76 13.98 -3.12
C VAL A 184 -6.18 15.31 -3.56
#